data_AF-A0A1S9D2B3-F1
#
_entry.id   AF-A0A1S9D2B3-F1
#
_cell.length_a   1.000
_cell.length_b   1.000
_cell.length_c   1.000
_cell.angle_alpha   90.00
_cell.angle_beta   90.00
_cell.angle_gamma   90.00
#
_symmetry.space_group_name_H-M   'P 1'
#
loop_
_entity.id
_entity.type
_entity.pdbx_description
1 polymer ?
#
loop_
_entity_poly.entity_id
_entity_poly.type
_entity_poly.pdbx_seq_one_letter_code
_entity_poly.pdbx_strand_id
1 'polypeptide(L)'
;MPKAWGGGAPCSAALLVESVVLPAQTLGELYRVLTAKARRESRAARAAILEWSDTFVVADSTWTAFQSALDLASTHGLQIWDALILSVAAECQCRLLLTEDLQPGFVWRGVTVVNPYAAPAHPLLQRVLEAAR
;
A
#
# COMPACT_ATOMS: atom_id res chain seq x y z
N MET A 1 -16.54 2.67 -11.62
CA MET A 1 -17.38 1.46 -11.65
C MET A 1 -16.88 0.50 -10.56
N PRO A 2 -17.74 -0.17 -9.77
CA PRO A 2 -17.32 -0.82 -8.52
C PRO A 2 -17.21 -2.34 -8.67
N LYS A 3 -15.99 -2.91 -8.59
CA LYS A 3 -15.74 -4.36 -8.40
C LYS A 3 -14.34 -4.58 -7.79
N ALA A 4 -14.24 -4.68 -6.46
CA ALA A 4 -13.09 -5.33 -5.78
C ALA A 4 -13.31 -5.61 -4.28
N TRP A 5 -14.54 -5.49 -3.75
CA TRP A 5 -14.83 -5.91 -2.36
C TRP A 5 -16.06 -6.82 -2.37
N GLY A 6 -15.90 -7.97 -3.03
CA GLY A 6 -16.94 -8.99 -3.13
C GLY A 6 -16.44 -10.25 -3.83
N GLY A 7 -16.27 -11.32 -3.06
CA GLY A 7 -16.39 -12.70 -3.53
C GLY A 7 -15.33 -13.18 -4.53
N GLY A 8 -14.11 -13.35 -4.06
CA GLY A 8 -13.10 -14.20 -4.69
C GLY A 8 -12.07 -14.52 -3.62
N ALA A 9 -11.87 -15.79 -3.31
CA ALA A 9 -10.94 -16.19 -2.25
C ALA A 9 -9.57 -15.52 -2.51
N PRO A 10 -9.07 -14.66 -1.61
CA PRO A 10 -7.65 -14.38 -1.67
C PRO A 10 -6.98 -15.70 -1.29
N CYS A 11 -6.06 -16.18 -2.11
CA CYS A 11 -4.97 -16.98 -1.56
C CYS A 11 -4.53 -16.24 -0.31
N SER A 12 -4.79 -16.82 0.87
CA SER A 12 -4.37 -16.31 2.16
C SER A 12 -2.86 -16.46 2.24
N ALA A 13 -2.16 -15.68 1.45
CA ALA A 13 -0.74 -15.62 1.47
C ALA A 13 -0.43 -14.69 2.65
N ALA A 14 -0.11 -15.31 3.78
CA ALA A 14 0.28 -14.57 4.97
C ALA A 14 1.59 -13.86 4.64
N LEU A 15 1.56 -12.54 4.50
CA LEU A 15 2.78 -11.76 4.60
C LEU A 15 3.24 -11.86 6.06
N LEU A 16 4.55 -12.01 6.28
CA LEU A 16 5.09 -11.88 7.63
C LEU A 16 4.79 -10.47 8.12
N VAL A 17 4.07 -10.35 9.23
CA VAL A 17 3.62 -9.06 9.77
C VAL A 17 4.79 -8.10 9.94
N GLU A 18 5.94 -8.61 10.40
CA GLU A 18 7.19 -7.87 10.60
C GLU A 18 7.80 -7.31 9.31
N SER A 19 7.40 -7.83 8.14
CA SER A 19 7.90 -7.41 6.82
C SER A 19 7.02 -6.36 6.14
N VAL A 20 5.93 -5.94 6.78
CA VAL A 20 4.95 -5.01 6.22
C VAL A 20 5.04 -3.66 6.90
N VAL A 21 5.15 -2.61 6.07
CA VAL A 21 5.11 -1.21 6.49
C VAL A 21 3.89 -0.54 5.87
N LEU A 22 3.18 0.25 6.67
CA LEU A 22 2.03 1.05 6.24
C LEU A 22 2.43 2.53 6.25
N PRO A 23 2.66 3.16 5.09
CA PRO A 23 2.68 4.62 5.02
C PRO A 23 1.37 5.17 5.60
N ALA A 24 1.44 6.15 6.50
CA ALA A 24 0.27 6.64 7.25
C ALA A 24 -0.89 7.10 6.34
N GLN A 25 -0.59 7.55 5.12
CA GLN A 25 -1.57 7.91 4.08
C GLN A 25 -2.53 6.75 3.77
N THR A 26 -2.02 5.51 3.74
CA THR A 26 -2.82 4.32 3.44
C THR A 26 -3.91 4.08 4.50
N LEU A 27 -3.66 4.44 5.76
CA LEU A 27 -4.66 4.39 6.83
C LEU A 27 -5.75 5.45 6.64
N GLY A 28 -5.37 6.64 6.16
CA GLY A 28 -6.32 7.68 5.78
C GLY A 28 -7.21 7.26 4.60
N GLU A 29 -6.62 6.61 3.60
CA GLU A 29 -7.35 6.03 2.47
C GLU A 29 -8.31 4.94 2.91
N LEU A 30 -7.86 4.03 3.77
CA LEU A 30 -8.69 2.98 4.34
C LEU A 30 -9.86 3.59 5.13
N TYR A 31 -9.62 4.60 5.98
CA TYR A 31 -10.69 5.26 6.72
C TYR A 31 -11.75 5.86 5.79
N ARG A 32 -11.31 6.54 4.72
CA ARG A 32 -12.21 7.09 3.69
C ARG A 32 -12.99 6.00 2.98
N VAL A 33 -12.37 4.86 2.65
CA VAL A 33 -13.06 3.72 2.03
C VAL A 33 -14.11 3.15 2.99
N LEU A 34 -13.76 2.93 4.26
CA LEU A 34 -14.67 2.36 5.26
C LEU A 34 -15.89 3.26 5.51
N THR A 35 -15.69 4.58 5.58
CA THR A 35 -16.77 5.54 5.88
C THR A 35 -17.57 5.93 4.64
N ALA A 36 -16.93 6.19 3.49
CA ALA A 36 -17.62 6.67 2.29
C ALA A 36 -18.19 5.53 1.42
N LYS A 37 -17.44 4.44 1.23
CA LYS A 37 -17.84 3.33 0.34
C LYS A 37 -18.57 2.24 1.12
N ALA A 38 -18.01 1.79 2.23
CA ALA A 38 -18.61 0.73 3.05
C ALA A 38 -19.65 1.25 4.05
N ARG A 39 -19.81 2.58 4.18
CA ARG A 39 -20.78 3.26 5.05
C ARG A 39 -20.75 2.77 6.50
N ARG A 40 -19.56 2.40 6.99
CA ARG A 40 -19.36 2.05 8.41
C ARG A 40 -19.47 3.31 9.27
N GLU A 41 -19.94 3.14 10.52
CA GLU A 41 -19.90 4.20 11.53
C GLU A 41 -18.45 4.64 11.77
N SER A 42 -18.22 5.95 11.92
CA SER A 42 -16.90 6.54 12.15
C SER A 42 -16.15 5.89 13.32
N ARG A 43 -16.85 5.51 14.39
CA ARG A 43 -16.25 4.81 15.55
C ARG A 43 -15.72 3.43 15.17
N ALA A 44 -16.51 2.65 14.43
CA ALA A 44 -16.10 1.33 13.96
C ALA A 44 -14.96 1.42 12.94
N ALA A 45 -14.99 2.42 12.04
CA ALA A 45 -13.89 2.67 11.11
C ALA A 45 -12.60 3.04 11.86
N ARG A 46 -12.67 3.94 12.86
CA ARG A 46 -11.54 4.29 13.72
C ARG A 46 -10.94 3.06 14.43
N ALA A 47 -11.79 2.21 15.01
CA ALA A 47 -11.33 1.01 15.69
C ALA A 47 -10.51 0.09 14.75
N ALA A 48 -11.01 -0.11 13.53
CA ALA A 48 -10.29 -0.90 12.52
C ALA A 48 -8.95 -0.28 12.11
N ILE A 49 -8.87 1.05 11.98
CA ILE A 49 -7.59 1.73 11.69
C ILE A 49 -6.57 1.50 12.81
N LEU A 50 -7.00 1.60 14.07
CA LEU A 50 -6.11 1.39 15.22
C LEU A 50 -5.64 -0.06 15.32
N GLU A 51 -6.52 -1.02 15.05
CA GLU A 51 -6.14 -2.43 14.99
C GLU A 51 -5.06 -2.71 13.94
N TRP A 52 -5.14 -2.05 12.78
CA TRP A 52 -4.11 -2.13 11.75
C TRP A 52 -2.78 -1.50 12.20
N SER A 53 -2.82 -0.33 12.86
CA SER A 53 -1.61 0.31 13.38
C SER A 53 -0.97 -0.45 14.54
N ASP A 54 -1.73 -1.23 15.29
CA ASP A 54 -1.20 -2.11 16.34
C ASP A 54 -0.54 -3.36 15.75
N THR A 55 -0.96 -3.76 14.55
CA THR A 55 -0.45 -4.96 13.87
C THR A 55 0.81 -4.66 13.04
N PHE A 56 0.85 -3.54 12.33
CA PHE A 56 1.90 -3.22 11.36
C PHE A 56 2.65 -1.94 11.72
N VAL A 57 3.91 -1.84 11.30
CA VAL A 57 4.67 -0.61 11.44
C VAL A 57 4.04 0.49 10.59
N VAL A 58 3.62 1.57 11.22
CA VAL A 58 3.14 2.77 10.53
C VAL A 58 4.32 3.72 10.29
N ALA A 59 4.54 4.10 9.04
CA ALA A 59 5.58 5.05 8.66
C ALA A 59 4.98 6.44 8.45
N ASP A 60 5.55 7.42 9.15
CA ASP A 60 5.24 8.84 8.96
C ASP A 60 5.77 9.37 7.62
N SER A 61 5.21 10.48 7.17
CA SER A 61 5.78 11.22 6.05
C SER A 61 6.78 12.26 6.52
N THR A 62 8.03 12.03 6.17
CA THR A 62 9.10 12.99 6.35
C THR A 62 9.01 14.09 5.29
N TRP A 63 9.70 15.21 5.54
CA TRP A 63 9.85 16.24 4.52
C TRP A 63 10.61 15.73 3.28
N THR A 64 11.60 14.85 3.46
CA THR A 64 12.37 14.27 2.36
C THR A 64 11.52 13.35 1.48
N ALA A 65 10.57 12.61 2.07
CA ALA A 65 9.61 11.81 1.33
C ALA A 65 8.69 12.72 0.50
N PHE A 66 8.26 13.83 1.08
CA PHE A 66 7.43 14.80 0.39
C PHE A 66 8.15 15.46 -0.80
N GLN A 67 9.42 15.82 -0.65
CA GLN A 67 10.23 16.33 -1.76
C GLN A 67 10.36 15.28 -2.88
N SER A 68 10.65 14.02 -2.52
CA SER A 68 10.67 12.91 -3.49
C SER A 68 9.31 12.71 -4.17
N ALA A 69 8.21 12.95 -3.47
CA ALA A 69 6.87 12.84 -4.03
C ALA A 69 6.59 13.95 -5.05
N LEU A 70 7.09 15.17 -4.81
CA LEU A 70 7.02 16.28 -5.78
C LEU A 70 7.80 15.95 -7.07
N ASP A 71 8.97 15.33 -6.94
CA ASP A 71 9.77 14.87 -8.09
C ASP A 71 9.00 13.82 -8.90
N LEU A 72 8.42 12.82 -8.23
CA LEU A 72 7.58 11.79 -8.84
C LEU A 72 6.36 12.39 -9.53
N ALA A 73 5.64 13.30 -8.87
CA ALA A 73 4.43 13.91 -9.42
C ALA A 73 4.73 14.79 -10.65
N SER A 74 5.80 15.58 -10.60
CA SER A 74 6.17 16.47 -11.70
C SER A 74 6.82 15.74 -12.88
N THR A 75 7.64 14.73 -12.63
CA THR A 75 8.43 14.04 -13.66
C THR A 75 7.69 12.84 -14.26
N HIS A 76 6.92 12.13 -13.43
CA HIS A 76 6.25 10.89 -13.83
C HIS A 76 4.72 11.00 -13.84
N GLY A 77 4.16 12.17 -13.50
CA GLY A 77 2.72 12.43 -13.57
C GLY A 77 1.89 11.67 -12.53
N LEU A 78 2.52 11.13 -11.48
CA LEU A 78 1.81 10.47 -10.39
C LEU A 78 0.96 11.48 -9.62
N GLN A 79 -0.21 11.04 -9.14
CA GLN A 79 -0.98 11.81 -8.17
C GLN A 79 -0.12 11.97 -6.89
N ILE A 80 -0.11 13.17 -6.29
CA ILE A 80 0.82 13.49 -5.21
C ILE A 80 0.74 12.58 -3.97
N TRP A 81 -0.44 12.03 -3.64
CA TRP A 81 -0.59 11.15 -2.48
C TRP A 81 -0.09 9.74 -2.78
N ASP A 82 -0.35 9.22 -3.99
CA ASP A 82 0.26 7.98 -4.48
C ASP A 82 1.79 8.10 -4.55
N ALA A 83 2.29 9.23 -5.05
CA ALA A 83 3.72 9.53 -5.09
C ALA A 83 4.35 9.60 -3.69
N LEU A 84 3.62 10.12 -2.71
CA LEU A 84 4.05 10.17 -1.31
C LEU A 84 4.09 8.77 -0.68
N ILE A 85 3.07 7.94 -0.91
CA ILE A 85 3.07 6.54 -0.47
C ILE A 85 4.30 5.79 -1.01
N LEU A 86 4.57 5.93 -2.31
CA LEU A 86 5.75 5.31 -2.93
C LEU A 86 7.07 5.86 -2.38
N SER A 87 7.14 7.16 -2.09
CA SER A 87 8.34 7.79 -1.53
C SER A 87 8.59 7.34 -0.08
N VAL A 88 7.55 7.25 0.76
CA VAL A 88 7.66 6.72 2.14
C VAL A 88 8.09 5.25 2.11
N ALA A 89 7.51 4.44 1.22
CA ALA A 89 7.92 3.04 1.06
C ALA A 89 9.42 2.95 0.68
N ALA A 90 9.90 3.83 -0.19
CA ALA A 90 11.31 3.89 -0.55
C ALA A 90 12.22 4.30 0.61
N GLU A 91 11.81 5.28 1.41
CA GLU A 91 12.57 5.70 2.61
C GLU A 91 12.63 4.59 3.66
N CYS A 92 11.57 3.80 3.81
CA CYS A 92 11.52 2.63 4.67
C CYS A 92 12.26 1.42 4.08
N GLN A 93 12.96 1.58 2.95
CA GLN A 93 13.71 0.53 2.26
C GLN A 93 12.85 -0.67 1.85
N CYS A 94 11.54 -0.46 1.65
CA CYS A 94 10.66 -1.49 1.12
C CYS A 94 11.13 -1.91 -0.28
N ARG A 95 10.96 -3.19 -0.60
CA ARG A 95 11.29 -3.72 -1.93
C ARG A 95 10.09 -3.73 -2.88
N LEU A 96 8.89 -3.77 -2.31
CA LEU A 96 7.64 -3.84 -3.04
C LEU A 96 6.68 -2.78 -2.51
N LEU A 97 5.95 -2.14 -3.42
CA LEU A 97 4.71 -1.44 -3.11
C LEU A 97 3.56 -2.24 -3.73
N LEU A 98 2.67 -2.76 -2.89
CA LEU A 98 1.50 -3.51 -3.35
C LEU A 98 0.35 -2.53 -3.63
N THR A 99 -0.06 -2.41 -4.89
CA THR A 99 -1.17 -1.52 -5.28
C THR A 99 -1.77 -1.94 -6.63
N GLU A 100 -3.09 -1.76 -6.76
CA GLU A 100 -3.83 -2.01 -8.01
C GLU A 100 -3.86 -0.79 -8.94
N ASP A 101 -3.70 0.41 -8.38
CA ASP A 101 -3.97 1.68 -9.07
C ASP A 101 -2.73 2.23 -9.80
N LEU A 102 -1.52 1.82 -9.41
CA LEU A 102 -0.29 2.26 -10.05
C LEU A 102 0.19 1.30 -11.12
N GLN A 103 0.99 1.84 -12.06
CA GLN A 103 1.56 1.08 -13.17
C GLN A 103 2.44 -0.08 -12.64
N PRO A 104 2.04 -1.35 -12.87
CA PRO A 104 2.83 -2.50 -12.44
C PRO A 104 4.21 -2.51 -13.11
N GLY A 105 5.24 -2.85 -12.33
CA GLY A 105 6.63 -2.88 -12.79
C GLY A 105 7.34 -1.53 -12.77
N PHE A 106 6.65 -0.42 -12.43
CA PHE A 106 7.33 0.84 -12.17
C PHE A 106 8.29 0.70 -10.98
N VAL A 107 9.47 1.31 -11.09
CA VAL A 107 10.51 1.25 -10.05
C VAL A 107 10.93 2.65 -9.64
N TRP A 108 10.92 2.90 -8.33
CA TRP A 108 11.42 4.14 -7.75
C TRP A 108 12.32 3.85 -6.55
N ARG A 109 13.57 4.31 -6.61
CA ARG A 109 14.56 4.17 -5.52
C ARG A 109 14.63 2.75 -4.91
N GLY A 110 14.50 1.73 -5.74
CA GLY A 110 14.57 0.31 -5.34
C GLY A 110 13.25 -0.34 -4.93
N VAL A 111 12.15 0.42 -4.86
CA VAL A 111 10.79 -0.11 -4.67
C VAL A 111 10.20 -0.47 -6.02
N THR A 112 9.71 -1.70 -6.18
CA THR A 112 8.93 -2.12 -7.35
C THR A 112 7.44 -2.08 -7.06
N VAL A 113 6.69 -1.38 -7.91
CA VAL A 113 5.21 -1.41 -7.88
C VAL A 113 4.72 -2.76 -8.39
N VAL A 114 3.93 -3.43 -7.57
CA VAL A 114 3.38 -4.76 -7.88
C VAL A 114 1.88 -4.73 -7.65
N ASN A 115 1.12 -5.16 -8.66
CA ASN A 115 -0.29 -5.45 -8.48
C ASN A 115 -0.45 -6.84 -7.84
N PRO A 116 -0.99 -6.93 -6.61
CA PRO A 116 -1.13 -8.20 -5.90
C PRO A 116 -2.18 -9.14 -6.50
N TYR A 117 -3.05 -8.64 -7.37
CA TYR A 117 -4.11 -9.39 -8.03
C TYR A 117 -3.78 -9.78 -9.49
N ALA A 118 -2.57 -9.49 -9.96
CA ALA A 118 -2.14 -9.85 -11.30
C ALA A 118 -1.97 -11.37 -11.45
N ALA A 119 -2.32 -11.89 -12.64
CA ALA A 119 -2.10 -13.28 -13.02
C ALA A 119 -1.28 -13.34 -14.34
N PRO A 120 -0.07 -13.93 -14.34
CA PRO A 120 0.62 -14.53 -13.18
C PRO A 120 1.06 -13.49 -12.14
N ALA A 121 1.20 -13.93 -10.88
CA ALA A 121 1.73 -13.08 -9.81
C ALA A 121 3.17 -12.66 -10.12
N HIS A 122 3.55 -11.44 -9.69
CA HIS A 122 4.90 -10.93 -9.92
C HIS A 122 5.95 -11.80 -9.19
N PRO A 123 7.10 -12.15 -9.82
CA PRO A 123 8.09 -13.05 -9.23
C PRO A 123 8.63 -12.61 -7.86
N LEU A 124 8.77 -11.29 -7.63
CA LEU A 124 9.19 -10.77 -6.32
C LEU A 124 8.14 -11.02 -5.24
N LEU A 125 6.85 -10.89 -5.57
CA LEU A 125 5.78 -11.18 -4.62
C LEU A 125 5.75 -12.68 -4.30
N GLN A 126 5.88 -13.54 -5.32
CA GLN A 126 5.96 -14.99 -5.11
C GLN A 126 7.06 -15.38 -4.11
N ARG A 127 8.26 -14.81 -4.27
CA ARG A 127 9.39 -15.05 -3.35
C ARG A 127 9.09 -14.63 -1.92
N VAL A 128 8.43 -13.49 -1.71
CA VAL A 128 8.04 -13.04 -0.36
C VAL A 128 7.01 -13.98 0.26
N LEU A 129 6.02 -14.42 -0.52
CA LEU A 129 5.00 -15.35 -0.05
C LEU A 129 5.54 -16.74 0.24
N GLU A 130 6.54 -17.20 -0.51
CA GLU A 130 7.25 -18.45 -0.25
C GLU A 130 8.10 -18.38 1.01
N ALA A 131 8.78 -17.25 1.25
CA ALA A 131 9.58 -17.04 2.45
C ALA A 131 8.76 -16.91 3.75
N ALA A 132 7.45 -16.63 3.62
CA ALA A 132 6.53 -16.49 4.75
C ALA A 132 5.85 -17.81 5.16
N ARG A 133 6.13 -18.91 4.46
CA ARG A 133 5.65 -20.27 4.77
C ARG A 133 6.64 -21.01 5.65
#